data_AF-A0A522QX03-F1
#
_entry.id   AF-A0A522QX03-F1
#
_cell.length_a   1.000
_cell.length_b   1.000
_cell.length_c   1.000
_cell.angle_alpha   90.00
_cell.angle_beta   90.00
_cell.angle_gamma   90.00
#
_symmetry.space_group_name_H-M   'P 1'
#
loop_
_entity.id
_entity.type
_entity.pdbx_description
1 polymer ?
#
loop_
_entity_poly.entity_id
_entity_poly.type
_entity_poly.pdbx_seq_one_letter_code
_entity_poly.pdbx_strand_id
1 'polypeptide(L)'
;MHHIARLEQRLEAEQKEKTVADTELDVRSEIPRRRHELIFESFDRLPVGDAYVLVNDHDPKPLRYQLEAENTGQFSWEYLEQGPEVWRVRIGRTAAAPGASA
;
A
#
# COMPACT_ATOMS: atom_id res chain seq x y z
N MET A 1 34.61 -17.00 -18.83
CA MET A 1 33.58 -15.93 -18.83
C MET A 1 32.23 -16.49 -18.37
N HIS A 2 32.08 -16.87 -17.10
CA HIS A 2 30.84 -17.45 -16.55
C HIS A 2 30.45 -16.92 -15.16
N HIS A 3 31.23 -16.01 -14.58
CA HIS A 3 31.03 -15.57 -13.19
C HIS A 3 30.16 -14.31 -13.06
N ILE A 4 30.12 -13.46 -14.10
CA ILE A 4 29.42 -12.15 -14.04
C ILE A 4 27.89 -12.31 -14.12
N ALA A 5 27.39 -13.21 -14.99
CA ALA A 5 25.94 -13.41 -15.17
C ALA A 5 25.19 -13.88 -13.90
N ARG A 6 25.89 -14.55 -12.96
CA ARG A 6 25.26 -15.05 -11.71
C ARG A 6 25.15 -13.96 -10.63
N LEU A 7 25.94 -12.89 -10.75
CA LEU A 7 25.90 -11.74 -9.84
C LEU A 7 24.79 -10.76 -10.23
N GLU A 8 24.55 -10.57 -11.53
CA GLU A 8 23.43 -9.75 -12.04
C GLU A 8 22.08 -10.34 -11.60
N GLN A 9 21.87 -11.64 -11.77
CA GLN A 9 20.64 -12.31 -11.33
C GLN A 9 20.39 -12.21 -9.82
N ARG A 10 21.45 -12.11 -9.01
CA ARG A 10 21.33 -11.95 -7.56
C ARG A 10 21.02 -10.50 -7.17
N LEU A 11 21.62 -9.53 -7.86
CA LEU A 11 21.30 -8.12 -7.69
C LEU A 11 19.86 -7.83 -8.12
N GLU A 12 19.43 -8.43 -9.23
CA GLU A 12 18.05 -8.34 -9.72
C GLU A 12 17.09 -9.02 -8.74
N ALA A 13 17.41 -10.18 -8.18
CA ALA A 13 16.58 -10.85 -7.18
C ALA A 13 16.49 -10.07 -5.86
N GLU A 14 17.59 -9.48 -5.38
CA GLU A 14 17.58 -8.61 -4.18
C GLU A 14 16.82 -7.30 -4.42
N GLN A 15 16.87 -6.74 -5.63
CA GLN A 15 16.03 -5.60 -6.02
C GLN A 15 14.57 -6.01 -6.17
N LYS A 16 14.28 -7.21 -6.70
CA LYS A 16 12.92 -7.74 -6.86
C LYS A 16 12.29 -8.10 -5.51
N GLU A 17 13.08 -8.62 -4.57
CA GLU A 17 12.63 -8.95 -3.21
C GLU A 17 12.41 -7.69 -2.37
N LYS A 18 13.22 -6.65 -2.57
CA LYS A 18 12.97 -5.32 -1.99
C LYS A 18 11.79 -4.58 -2.64
N THR A 19 11.34 -5.00 -3.83
CA THR A 19 10.09 -4.53 -4.45
C THR A 19 8.85 -5.38 -4.12
N VAL A 20 8.99 -6.49 -3.38
CA VAL A 20 7.83 -7.35 -3.00
C VAL A 20 7.38 -7.10 -1.56
N ALA A 21 8.21 -6.47 -0.73
CA ALA A 21 7.77 -5.95 0.55
C ALA A 21 7.12 -4.57 0.33
N ASP A 22 5.80 -4.50 0.47
CA ASP A 22 5.08 -3.23 0.44
C ASP A 22 5.71 -2.24 1.45
N THR A 23 5.85 -0.98 1.06
CA THR A 23 6.43 0.04 1.95
C THR A 23 5.50 0.28 3.13
N GLU A 24 6.04 0.39 4.35
CA GLU A 24 5.25 0.73 5.54
C GLU A 24 5.10 2.25 5.69
N LEU A 25 3.86 2.70 5.86
CA LEU A 25 3.50 4.06 6.23
C LEU A 25 2.97 4.05 7.66
N ASP A 26 3.85 4.29 8.64
CA ASP A 26 3.47 4.42 10.05
C ASP A 26 3.09 5.87 10.37
N VAL A 27 1.82 6.07 10.71
CA VAL A 27 1.25 7.40 10.99
C VAL A 27 0.98 7.63 12.48
N ARG A 28 1.35 6.69 13.36
CA ARG A 28 1.05 6.79 14.81
C ARG A 28 1.72 7.99 15.46
N SER A 29 2.89 8.38 14.95
CA SER A 29 3.65 9.55 15.42
C SER A 29 3.18 10.87 14.78
N GLU A 30 2.33 10.82 13.76
CA GLU A 30 1.87 11.99 13.03
C GLU A 30 0.67 12.66 13.71
N ILE A 31 0.57 13.98 13.58
CA ILE A 31 -0.59 14.73 14.09
C ILE A 31 -1.86 14.37 13.31
N PRO A 32 -3.06 14.34 13.94
CA PRO A 32 -4.29 13.85 13.31
C PRO A 32 -4.62 14.47 11.94
N ARG A 33 -4.33 15.77 11.79
CA ARG A 33 -4.52 16.49 10.54
C ARG A 33 -3.61 15.97 9.42
N ARG A 34 -2.34 15.65 9.72
CA ARG A 34 -1.35 15.22 8.73
C ARG A 34 -1.52 13.76 8.33
N ARG A 35 -2.05 12.91 9.23
CA ARG A 35 -2.32 11.48 8.95
C ARG A 35 -3.13 11.29 7.68
N HIS A 36 -4.27 11.98 7.57
CA HIS A 36 -5.15 11.89 6.41
C HIS A 36 -4.42 12.34 5.14
N GLU A 37 -3.82 13.53 5.16
CA GLU A 37 -3.07 14.07 4.02
C GLU A 37 -2.01 13.08 3.52
N LEU A 38 -1.20 12.49 4.41
CA LEU A 38 -0.16 11.53 4.03
C LEU A 38 -0.72 10.25 3.41
N ILE A 39 -1.81 9.70 3.96
CA ILE A 39 -2.40 8.44 3.50
C ILE A 39 -2.95 8.60 2.08
N PHE A 40 -3.69 9.68 1.82
CA PHE A 40 -4.24 9.95 0.49
C PHE A 40 -3.14 10.38 -0.51
N GLU A 41 -2.19 11.24 -0.11
CA GLU A 41 -1.03 11.59 -0.95
C GLU A 41 -0.23 10.33 -1.36
N SER A 42 -0.08 9.37 -0.44
CA SER A 42 0.63 8.11 -0.70
C SER A 42 -0.15 7.22 -1.67
N PHE A 43 -1.48 7.15 -1.52
CA PHE A 43 -2.34 6.39 -2.42
C PHE A 43 -2.37 6.98 -3.84
N ASP A 44 -2.51 8.30 -3.97
CA ASP A 44 -2.58 8.98 -5.28
C ASP A 44 -1.31 8.79 -6.11
N ARG A 45 -0.16 8.74 -5.44
CA ARG A 45 1.17 8.53 -6.05
C ARG A 45 1.47 7.06 -6.34
N LEU A 46 0.66 6.14 -5.83
CA LEU A 46 0.89 4.71 -5.97
C LEU A 46 0.70 4.28 -7.43
N PRO A 47 1.66 3.59 -8.06
CA PRO A 47 1.45 2.98 -9.36
C PRO A 47 0.35 1.93 -9.31
N VAL A 48 -0.35 1.74 -10.42
CA VAL A 48 -1.34 0.66 -10.54
C VAL A 48 -0.64 -0.69 -10.41
N GLY A 49 -1.11 -1.54 -9.50
CA GLY A 49 -0.52 -2.83 -9.17
C GLY A 49 0.30 -2.83 -7.88
N ASP A 50 0.67 -1.66 -7.36
CA ASP A 50 1.47 -1.53 -6.15
C ASP A 50 0.59 -1.36 -4.90
N ALA A 51 1.21 -1.52 -3.73
CA ALA A 51 0.59 -1.32 -2.43
C ALA A 51 1.57 -0.79 -1.39
N TYR A 52 1.02 -0.26 -0.30
CA TYR A 52 1.73 0.08 0.93
C TYR A 52 0.97 -0.47 2.14
N VAL A 53 1.66 -0.62 3.28
CA VAL A 53 1.05 -1.02 4.55
C VAL A 53 0.89 0.20 5.44
N LEU A 54 -0.36 0.60 5.70
CA LEU A 54 -0.70 1.60 6.71
C LEU A 54 -0.56 0.99 8.11
N VAL A 55 0.20 1.63 8.99
CA VAL A 55 0.27 1.30 10.42
C VAL A 55 -0.38 2.44 11.22
N ASN A 56 -1.46 2.13 11.95
CA ASN A 56 -2.27 3.12 12.68
C ASN A 56 -2.54 2.67 14.14
N ASP A 57 -2.89 3.63 14.99
CA ASP A 57 -3.19 3.42 16.43
C ASP A 57 -4.68 3.10 16.69
N HIS A 58 -5.51 3.09 15.66
CA HIS A 58 -6.93 2.71 15.71
C HIS A 58 -7.40 2.13 14.37
N ASP A 59 -8.61 1.57 14.33
CA ASP A 59 -9.20 1.04 13.10
C ASP A 59 -9.38 2.14 12.03
N PRO A 60 -8.72 2.06 10.86
CA PRO A 60 -8.81 3.06 9.81
C PRO A 60 -10.08 2.91 8.94
N LYS A 61 -11.13 2.24 9.43
CA LYS A 61 -12.41 2.03 8.73
C LYS A 61 -13.02 3.29 8.06
N PRO A 62 -13.01 4.49 8.66
CA PRO A 62 -13.49 5.70 7.95
C PRO A 62 -12.73 5.99 6.65
N LEU A 63 -11.41 5.77 6.63
CA LEU A 63 -10.57 5.97 5.45
C LEU A 63 -10.92 5.00 4.33
N ARG A 64 -11.23 3.74 4.67
CA ARG A 64 -11.68 2.74 3.70
C ARG A 64 -12.90 3.23 2.92
N TYR A 65 -13.90 3.74 3.63
CA TYR A 65 -15.13 4.21 2.99
C TYR A 65 -14.89 5.41 2.08
N GLN A 66 -13.98 6.32 2.47
CA GLN A 66 -13.63 7.45 1.63
C GLN A 66 -12.88 7.02 0.37
N LEU A 67 -11.90 6.12 0.49
CA LEU A 67 -11.21 5.53 -0.67
C LEU A 67 -12.18 4.81 -1.60
N GLU A 68 -13.15 4.07 -1.05
CA GLU A 68 -14.17 3.38 -1.83
C GLU A 68 -15.06 4.33 -2.62
N ALA A 69 -15.47 5.45 -2.01
CA ALA A 69 -16.29 6.46 -2.67
C ALA A 69 -15.51 7.23 -3.77
N GLU A 70 -14.22 7.52 -3.55
CA GLU A 70 -13.39 8.30 -4.47
C GLU A 70 -12.76 7.44 -5.59
N ASN A 71 -12.51 6.15 -5.33
CA ASN A 71 -11.74 5.25 -6.20
C ASN A 71 -12.49 3.93 -6.48
N THR A 72 -13.80 3.99 -6.70
CA THR A 72 -14.64 2.82 -6.98
C THR A 72 -13.99 1.86 -7.98
N GLY A 73 -13.73 0.63 -7.54
CA GLY A 73 -13.14 -0.43 -8.37
C GLY A 73 -11.66 -0.26 -8.72
N GLN A 74 -10.96 0.70 -8.11
CA GLN A 74 -9.55 1.05 -8.39
C GLN A 74 -8.62 0.93 -7.17
N PHE A 75 -9.08 0.29 -6.09
CA PHE A 75 -8.26 0.06 -4.90
C PHE A 75 -8.53 -1.31 -4.29
N SER A 76 -7.57 -1.78 -3.50
CA SER A 76 -7.67 -2.98 -2.65
C SER A 76 -7.42 -2.62 -1.19
N TRP A 77 -8.03 -3.39 -0.30
CA TRP A 77 -7.96 -3.19 1.16
C TRP A 77 -7.88 -4.54 1.86
N GLU A 78 -6.79 -4.78 2.57
CA GLU A 78 -6.56 -6.03 3.29
C GLU A 78 -6.02 -5.73 4.70
N TYR A 79 -6.70 -6.24 5.72
CA TYR A 79 -6.21 -6.15 7.09
C TYR A 79 -5.10 -7.19 7.30
N LEU A 80 -3.92 -6.73 7.70
CA LEU A 80 -2.80 -7.57 8.12
C LEU A 80 -2.78 -7.77 9.64
N GLU A 81 -3.25 -6.78 10.39
CA GLU A 81 -3.33 -6.81 11.85
C GLU A 81 -4.51 -5.94 12.33
N GLN A 82 -5.25 -6.42 13.32
CA GLN A 82 -6.49 -5.80 13.81
C GLN A 82 -6.48 -5.59 15.34
N GLY A 83 -5.61 -4.71 15.82
CA GLY A 83 -5.67 -4.15 17.18
C GLY A 83 -5.58 -5.15 18.34
N PRO A 84 -5.72 -4.66 19.59
CA PRO A 84 -5.99 -3.27 19.98
C PRO A 84 -4.77 -2.35 19.96
N GLU A 85 -3.55 -2.89 19.96
CA GLU A 85 -2.32 -2.10 20.07
C GLU A 85 -1.89 -1.47 18.74
N VAL A 86 -2.07 -2.20 17.64
CA VAL A 86 -1.65 -1.77 16.30
C VAL A 86 -2.67 -2.25 15.26
N TRP A 87 -2.97 -1.39 14.30
CA TRP A 87 -3.76 -1.75 13.13
C TRP A 87 -2.87 -1.65 11.89
N ARG A 88 -2.75 -2.76 11.16
CA ARG A 88 -1.97 -2.81 9.90
C ARG A 88 -2.90 -3.15 8.76
N VAL A 89 -2.91 -2.31 7.74
CA VAL A 89 -3.74 -2.48 6.55
C VAL A 89 -2.89 -2.32 5.30
N ARG A 90 -2.91 -3.32 4.43
CA ARG A 90 -2.37 -3.22 3.08
C ARG A 90 -3.38 -2.50 2.19
N ILE A 91 -2.97 -1.36 1.65
CA ILE A 91 -3.76 -0.52 0.74
C ILE A 91 -3.07 -0.55 -0.62
N GLY A 92 -3.75 -1.07 -1.63
CA GLY A 92 -3.22 -1.19 -2.98
C GLY A 92 -4.03 -0.41 -4.01
N ARG A 93 -3.38 0.04 -5.09
CA ARG A 93 -4.05 0.64 -6.24
C ARG A 93 -4.25 -0.42 -7.31
N THR A 94 -5.48 -0.60 -7.76
CA THR A 94 -5.79 -1.58 -8.82
C THR A 94 -6.18 -0.86 -10.10
N ALA A 95 -6.00 -1.55 -11.23
CA ALA A 95 -6.64 -1.10 -12.46
C ALA A 95 -8.15 -1.16 -12.25
N ALA A 96 -8.89 -0.20 -12.82
CA ALA A 96 -10.34 -0.26 -12.82
C ALA A 96 -10.76 -1.62 -13.38
N ALA A 97 -11.57 -2.36 -12.63
CA ALA A 97 -12.13 -3.60 -13.14
C ALA A 97 -12.87 -3.30 -14.46
N PRO A 98 -12.59 -4.03 -15.56
CA PRO A 98 -13.34 -3.88 -16.79
C PRO A 98 -14.79 -4.34 -16.56
N GLY A 99 -15.66 -3.41 -16.19
CA GLY A 99 -17.06 -3.69 -15.87
C GLY A 99 -17.77 -2.68 -14.96
N ALA A 100 -17.08 -1.72 -14.34
CA ALA A 100 -17.70 -0.73 -13.46
C ALA A 100 -18.34 0.48 -14.20
N SER A 101 -18.90 0.25 -15.38
CA SER A 101 -19.78 1.21 -16.06
C SER A 101 -20.85 0.42 -16.80
N ALA A 102 -22.01 0.33 -16.16
CA ALA A 102 -23.28 -0.07 -16.76
C ALA A 102 -24.33 0.96 -16.36
#